data_AF-A0A958NXL9-F1
#
_entry.id   AF-A0A958NXL9-F1
#
_cell.length_a   1.000
_cell.length_b   1.000
_cell.length_c   1.000
_cell.angle_alpha   90.00
_cell.angle_beta   90.00
_cell.angle_gamma   90.00
#
_symmetry.space_group_name_H-M   'P 1'
#
loop_
_entity.id
_entity.type
_entity.pdbx_description
1 polymer ?
#
loop_
_entity_poly.entity_id
_entity_poly.type
_entity_poly.pdbx_seq_one_letter_code
_entity_poly.pdbx_strand_id
1 'polypeptide(L)'
;PHQQPTYASAQSAYQDVAIRTGGDYYPWNCNADMGSYLRDFAQKVKRRAYIHANKRFQLSKKPLDPTKITVKLGSVVLSGNSGTSSDQWRYDSFSNEVLIFWHNIDTGNIPPGTQLTIEYQGTL
;
A
#
# COMPACT_ATOMS: atom_id res chain seq x y z
N PRO A 1 -46.99 25.03 6.99
CA PRO A 1 -45.62 25.09 7.56
C PRO A 1 -45.16 23.70 8.01
N HIS A 2 -44.58 22.93 7.08
CA HIS A 2 -43.98 21.63 7.42
C HIS A 2 -42.57 21.89 7.95
N GLN A 3 -42.39 21.76 9.26
CA GLN A 3 -41.08 21.76 9.89
C GLN A 3 -40.34 20.49 9.46
N GLN A 4 -39.24 20.64 8.73
CA GLN A 4 -38.30 19.56 8.47
C GLN A 4 -37.60 19.19 9.79
N PRO A 5 -37.54 17.89 10.16
CA PRO A 5 -36.72 17.48 11.29
C PRO A 5 -35.25 17.74 10.96
N THR A 6 -34.57 18.52 11.80
CA THR A 6 -33.12 18.62 11.81
C THR A 6 -32.55 17.32 12.33
N TYR A 7 -32.19 16.41 11.42
CA TYR A 7 -31.40 15.24 11.78
C TYR A 7 -29.95 15.69 11.99
N ALA A 8 -29.49 15.71 13.23
CA ALA A 8 -28.07 15.59 13.51
C ALA A 8 -27.58 14.35 12.74
N SER A 9 -26.63 14.52 11.82
CA SER A 9 -26.17 13.43 10.94
C SER A 9 -25.51 12.35 11.78
N ALA A 10 -26.30 11.38 12.24
CA ALA A 10 -25.79 10.17 12.84
C ALA A 10 -24.84 9.53 11.81
N GLN A 11 -23.58 9.44 12.18
CA GLN A 11 -22.55 8.80 11.39
C GLN A 11 -23.05 7.40 11.01
N SER A 12 -23.14 7.10 9.71
CA SER A 12 -23.71 5.82 9.30
C SER A 12 -22.79 4.68 9.74
N ALA A 13 -23.34 3.53 10.14
CA ALA A 13 -22.54 2.36 10.50
C ALA A 13 -21.53 1.96 9.39
N TYR A 14 -21.89 2.25 8.14
CA TYR A 14 -21.00 2.09 6.99
C TYR A 14 -19.81 3.08 6.99
N GLN A 15 -20.04 4.35 7.33
CA GLN A 15 -18.99 5.36 7.48
C GLN A 15 -18.00 4.98 8.59
N ASP A 16 -18.49 4.47 9.71
CA ASP A 16 -17.63 4.03 10.82
C ASP A 16 -16.77 2.82 10.46
N VAL A 17 -17.34 1.86 9.72
CA VAL A 17 -16.58 0.71 9.20
C VAL A 17 -15.51 1.17 8.20
N ALA A 18 -15.85 2.07 7.28
CA ALA A 18 -14.88 2.63 6.33
C ALA A 18 -13.71 3.32 7.06
N ILE A 19 -13.99 4.17 8.04
CA ILE A 19 -12.97 4.86 8.86
C ILE A 19 -12.08 3.84 9.61
N ARG A 20 -12.69 2.87 10.30
CA ARG A 20 -11.93 1.86 11.06
C ARG A 20 -11.06 0.96 10.20
N THR A 21 -11.49 0.68 8.96
CA THR A 21 -10.78 -0.21 8.04
C THR A 21 -9.85 0.52 7.08
N GLY A 22 -9.77 1.85 7.18
CA GLY A 22 -9.03 2.68 6.23
C GLY A 22 -9.57 2.60 4.80
N GLY A 23 -10.85 2.25 4.66
CA GLY A 23 -11.56 2.16 3.39
C GLY A 23 -12.28 3.46 3.03
N ASP A 24 -12.69 3.57 1.78
CA ASP A 24 -13.44 4.72 1.30
C ASP A 24 -14.92 4.60 1.65
N TYR A 25 -15.48 5.72 2.10
CA TYR A 25 -16.91 5.90 2.30
C TYR A 25 -17.53 6.49 1.03
N TYR A 26 -18.48 5.77 0.45
CA TYR A 26 -19.26 6.26 -0.68
C TYR A 26 -20.63 6.78 -0.20
N PRO A 27 -20.85 8.10 -0.08
CA PRO A 27 -22.12 8.63 0.38
C PRO A 27 -23.23 8.27 -0.62
N TRP A 28 -24.33 7.74 -0.09
CA TRP A 28 -25.54 7.52 -0.85
C TRP A 28 -26.38 8.80 -0.85
N ASN A 29 -26.55 9.41 -2.01
CA ASN A 29 -27.51 10.49 -2.24
C ASN A 29 -28.23 10.24 -3.57
N CYS A 30 -29.27 11.02 -3.87
CA CYS A 30 -30.05 10.90 -5.10
C CYS A 30 -29.25 11.14 -6.40
N ASN A 31 -28.01 11.64 -6.29
CA ASN A 31 -27.08 11.86 -7.41
C ASN A 31 -25.86 10.93 -7.37
N ALA A 32 -25.89 9.86 -6.57
CA ALA A 32 -24.77 8.95 -6.43
C ALA A 32 -24.55 8.16 -7.72
N ASP A 33 -23.46 8.44 -8.44
CA ASP A 33 -23.02 7.64 -9.59
C ASP A 33 -22.35 6.35 -9.08
N MET A 34 -23.17 5.32 -8.85
CA MET A 34 -22.68 3.99 -8.50
C MET A 34 -21.67 3.45 -9.52
N GLY A 35 -21.80 3.84 -10.79
CA GLY A 35 -20.85 3.48 -11.84
C GLY A 35 -19.45 4.04 -11.57
N SER A 36 -19.34 5.27 -11.07
CA SER A 36 -18.05 5.86 -10.68
C SER A 36 -17.42 5.14 -9.48
N TYR A 37 -18.22 4.78 -8.47
CA TYR A 37 -17.76 4.09 -7.28
C TYR A 37 -17.24 2.68 -7.60
N LEU A 38 -17.95 1.94 -8.44
CA LEU A 38 -17.52 0.61 -8.90
C LEU A 38 -16.23 0.69 -9.73
N ARG A 39 -16.09 1.72 -10.59
CA ARG A 39 -14.84 1.95 -11.35
C ARG A 39 -13.66 2.24 -10.42
N ASP A 40 -13.83 3.10 -9.43
CA ASP A 40 -12.77 3.41 -8.47
C ASP A 40 -12.35 2.16 -7.67
N PHE A 41 -13.33 1.40 -7.15
CA PHE A 41 -13.05 0.15 -6.45
C PHE A 41 -12.31 -0.87 -7.32
N ALA A 42 -12.73 -1.05 -8.58
CA ALA A 42 -12.06 -1.95 -9.51
C ALA A 42 -10.60 -1.54 -9.78
N GLN A 43 -10.32 -0.24 -9.92
CA GLN A 43 -8.96 0.25 -10.08
C GLN A 43 -8.09 -0.02 -8.84
N LYS A 44 -8.65 0.16 -7.63
CA LYS A 44 -7.96 -0.18 -6.37
C LYS A 44 -7.63 -1.66 -6.27
N VAL A 45 -8.57 -2.54 -6.63
CA VAL A 45 -8.33 -4.01 -6.64
C VAL A 45 -7.25 -4.37 -7.64
N LYS A 46 -7.34 -3.88 -8.89
CA LYS A 46 -6.33 -4.13 -9.94
C LYS A 46 -4.95 -3.65 -9.50
N ARG A 47 -4.88 -2.47 -8.86
CA ARG A 47 -3.65 -1.91 -8.30
C ARG A 47 -3.05 -2.78 -7.21
N ARG A 48 -3.85 -3.21 -6.22
CA ARG A 48 -3.39 -4.12 -5.17
C ARG A 48 -2.87 -5.43 -5.76
N ALA A 49 -3.57 -6.00 -6.74
CA ALA A 49 -3.12 -7.20 -7.43
C ALA A 49 -1.76 -7.00 -8.12
N TYR A 50 -1.58 -5.89 -8.84
CA TYR A 50 -0.31 -5.58 -9.52
C TYR A 50 0.85 -5.39 -8.54
N ILE A 51 0.65 -4.64 -7.45
CA ILE A 51 1.66 -4.44 -6.41
C ILE A 51 2.05 -5.78 -5.79
N HIS A 52 1.08 -6.60 -5.43
CA HIS A 52 1.33 -7.89 -4.78
C HIS A 52 1.88 -8.98 -5.70
N ALA A 53 1.84 -8.80 -7.02
CA ALA A 53 2.39 -9.77 -7.97
C ALA A 53 3.93 -9.84 -7.89
N ASN A 54 4.61 -8.71 -7.70
CA ASN A 54 6.07 -8.63 -7.69
C ASN A 54 6.60 -8.54 -6.25
N LYS A 55 6.93 -9.68 -5.65
CA LYS A 55 7.40 -9.75 -4.25
C LYS A 55 8.91 -9.93 -4.12
N ARG A 56 9.59 -10.37 -5.18
CA ARG A 56 11.01 -10.73 -5.16
C ARG A 56 11.72 -9.96 -6.24
N PHE A 57 12.87 -9.38 -5.90
CA PHE A 57 13.69 -8.58 -6.79
C PHE A 57 15.11 -9.13 -6.78
N GLN A 58 15.52 -9.74 -7.88
CA GLN A 58 16.88 -10.23 -8.07
C GLN A 58 17.85 -9.05 -8.08
N LEU A 59 18.89 -9.11 -7.24
CA LEU A 59 19.96 -8.13 -7.26
C LEU A 59 20.98 -8.47 -8.35
N SER A 60 21.47 -7.45 -9.06
CA SER A 60 22.49 -7.62 -10.09
C SER A 60 23.85 -8.07 -9.54
N LYS A 61 24.15 -7.73 -8.28
CA LYS A 61 25.39 -8.08 -7.58
C LYS A 61 25.05 -8.49 -6.14
N LYS A 62 25.90 -9.31 -5.52
CA LYS A 62 25.77 -9.59 -4.09
C LYS A 62 26.17 -8.35 -3.28
N PRO A 63 25.34 -7.87 -2.34
CA PRO A 63 25.69 -6.80 -1.42
C PRO A 63 26.93 -7.17 -0.59
N LEU A 64 27.87 -6.23 -0.45
CA LEU A 64 29.03 -6.36 0.42
C LEU A 64 28.61 -6.44 1.90
N ASP A 65 27.56 -5.70 2.25
CA ASP A 65 26.98 -5.66 3.59
C ASP A 65 25.45 -5.57 3.47
N PRO A 66 24.71 -6.65 3.79
CA PRO A 66 23.26 -6.65 3.74
C PRO A 66 22.58 -5.61 4.63
N THR A 67 23.24 -5.18 5.71
CA THR A 67 22.66 -4.21 6.65
C THR A 67 22.63 -2.79 6.08
N LYS A 68 23.39 -2.54 5.01
CA LYS A 68 23.46 -1.25 4.30
C LYS A 68 22.53 -1.15 3.09
N ILE A 69 21.79 -2.21 2.79
CA ILE A 69 20.79 -2.17 1.72
C ILE A 69 19.69 -1.20 2.15
N THR A 70 19.38 -0.23 1.29
CA THR A 70 18.29 0.70 1.50
C THR A 70 17.22 0.45 0.45
N VAL A 71 15.99 0.19 0.89
CA VAL A 71 14.83 0.03 0.00
C VAL A 71 13.92 1.24 0.16
N LYS A 72 13.58 1.89 -0.95
CA LYS A 72 12.71 3.08 -0.99
C LYS A 72 11.56 2.86 -1.94
N LEU A 73 10.41 3.42 -1.61
CA LEU A 73 9.25 3.48 -2.48
C LEU A 73 8.88 4.95 -2.66
N GLY A 74 9.26 5.52 -3.81
CA GLY A 74 9.28 6.98 -4.00
C GLY A 74 10.24 7.63 -2.99
N SER A 75 9.73 8.55 -2.17
CA SER A 75 10.50 9.22 -1.11
C SER A 75 10.49 8.49 0.23
N VAL A 76 9.72 7.41 0.38
CA VAL A 76 9.57 6.69 1.66
C VAL A 76 10.61 5.60 1.76
N VAL A 77 11.41 5.63 2.84
CA VAL A 77 12.33 4.54 3.18
C VAL A 77 11.54 3.42 3.85
N LEU A 78 11.65 2.20 3.33
CA LEU A 78 11.01 1.04 3.89
C LEU A 78 11.88 0.43 4.99
N SER A 79 11.30 0.22 6.17
CA SER A 79 11.99 -0.46 7.27
C SER A 79 12.05 -1.95 7.01
N GLY A 80 13.20 -2.58 7.16
CA GLY A 80 13.31 -4.01 6.91
C GLY A 80 14.68 -4.58 7.24
N ASN A 81 14.82 -5.87 6.96
CA ASN A 81 16.05 -6.64 7.17
C ASN A 81 16.54 -6.66 8.62
N SER A 82 15.62 -6.52 9.59
CA SER A 82 15.91 -6.59 11.03
C SER A 82 15.65 -7.97 11.63
N GLY A 83 14.94 -8.85 10.92
CA GLY A 83 14.53 -10.18 11.40
C GLY A 83 13.18 -10.17 12.12
N THR A 84 12.53 -9.01 12.23
CA THR A 84 11.23 -8.85 12.91
C THR A 84 10.04 -9.07 11.99
N SER A 85 8.87 -9.38 12.55
CA SER A 85 7.64 -9.57 11.76
C SER A 85 7.11 -8.28 11.10
N SER A 86 7.54 -7.11 11.59
CA SER A 86 7.20 -5.79 11.03
C SER A 86 8.12 -5.36 9.89
N ASP A 87 9.10 -6.18 9.50
CA ASP A 87 9.92 -5.92 8.32
C ASP A 87 9.03 -5.78 7.08
N GLN A 88 9.20 -4.67 6.36
CA GLN A 88 8.54 -4.41 5.07
C GLN A 88 9.31 -5.04 3.91
N TRP A 89 10.57 -5.37 4.14
CA TRP A 89 11.41 -6.10 3.18
C TRP A 89 12.49 -6.90 3.91
N ARG A 90 13.07 -7.91 3.24
CA ARG A 90 14.22 -8.68 3.71
C ARG A 90 15.14 -9.04 2.55
N TYR A 91 16.43 -9.19 2.84
CA TYR A 91 17.39 -9.74 1.88
C TYR A 91 17.57 -11.24 2.09
N ASP A 92 17.49 -12.00 1.00
CA ASP A 92 17.80 -13.44 0.96
C ASP A 92 19.16 -13.63 0.30
N SER A 93 20.15 -14.03 1.10
CA SER A 93 21.53 -14.21 0.66
C SER A 93 21.75 -15.45 -0.20
N PHE A 94 20.86 -16.45 -0.11
CA PHE A 94 20.97 -17.68 -0.89
C PHE A 94 20.58 -17.42 -2.35
N SER A 95 19.46 -16.73 -2.55
CA SER A 95 18.94 -16.38 -3.88
C SER A 95 19.46 -15.04 -4.42
N ASN A 96 20.13 -14.23 -3.58
CA ASN A 96 20.54 -12.86 -3.90
C ASN A 96 19.34 -11.98 -4.32
N GLU A 97 18.24 -12.10 -3.56
CA GLU A 97 16.99 -11.40 -3.81
C GLU A 97 16.61 -10.48 -2.64
N VAL A 98 15.90 -9.41 -2.95
CA VAL A 98 15.15 -8.62 -1.97
C VAL A 98 13.69 -9.02 -2.03
N LEU A 99 13.16 -9.48 -0.90
CA LEU A 99 11.76 -9.83 -0.71
C LEU A 99 11.02 -8.62 -0.14
N ILE A 100 9.92 -8.20 -0.77
CA ILE A 100 9.04 -7.14 -0.31
C ILE A 100 7.76 -7.74 0.29
N PHE A 101 7.47 -7.37 1.52
CA PHE A 101 6.25 -7.74 2.24
C PHE A 101 5.19 -6.65 2.09
N TRP A 102 4.53 -6.62 0.93
CA TRP A 102 3.53 -5.60 0.60
C TRP A 102 2.38 -5.46 1.61
N HIS A 103 2.08 -6.53 2.36
CA HIS A 103 1.05 -6.49 3.41
C HIS A 103 1.46 -5.67 4.65
N ASN A 104 2.76 -5.42 4.84
CA ASN A 104 3.31 -4.58 5.91
C ASN A 104 3.54 -3.13 5.45
N ILE A 105 3.23 -2.82 4.19
CA ILE A 105 3.42 -1.49 3.58
C ILE A 105 2.06 -0.87 3.39
N ASP A 106 1.86 0.35 3.93
CA ASP A 106 0.67 1.12 3.63
C ASP A 106 0.70 1.58 2.17
N THR A 107 -0.16 0.96 1.36
CA THR A 107 -0.32 1.28 -0.05
C THR A 107 -1.45 2.24 -0.32
N GLY A 108 -2.17 2.76 0.68
CA GLY A 108 -3.28 3.70 0.47
C GLY A 108 -2.85 4.93 -0.35
N ASN A 109 -1.67 5.47 -0.04
CA ASN A 109 -1.20 6.76 -0.55
C ASN A 109 -0.10 6.67 -1.62
N ILE A 110 0.18 5.50 -2.18
CA ILE A 110 1.27 5.33 -3.16
C ILE A 110 0.74 5.56 -4.59
N PRO A 111 1.10 6.65 -5.29
CA PRO A 111 0.60 6.90 -6.64
C PRO A 111 0.99 5.79 -7.63
N PRO A 112 0.18 5.51 -8.65
CA PRO A 112 0.60 4.66 -9.76
C PRO A 112 1.91 5.17 -10.39
N GLY A 113 2.80 4.24 -10.75
CA GLY A 113 4.11 4.59 -11.33
C GLY A 113 5.18 5.00 -10.30
N THR A 114 4.87 4.99 -8.99
CA THR A 114 5.88 5.20 -7.96
C THR A 114 6.98 4.14 -8.08
N GLN A 115 8.23 4.60 -8.12
CA GLN A 115 9.39 3.74 -8.32
C GLN A 115 9.82 3.08 -7.00
N LEU A 116 10.00 1.76 -7.03
CA LEU A 116 10.73 1.02 -6.01
C LEU A 116 12.22 1.10 -6.34
N THR A 117 13.03 1.56 -5.39
CA THR A 117 14.49 1.71 -5.54
C THR A 117 15.19 0.89 -4.48
N ILE A 118 16.19 0.09 -4.88
CA ILE A 118 17.02 -0.71 -3.99
C ILE A 118 18.46 -0.26 -4.18
N GLU A 119 19.02 0.37 -3.15
CA GLU A 119 20.37 0.92 -3.13
C GLU A 119 21.27 0.05 -2.25
N TYR A 120 22.43 -0.36 -2.76
CA TYR A 120 23.40 -1.17 -2.02
C TYR A 120 24.79 -1.06 -2.67
N GLN A 121 25.83 -1.32 -1.89
CA GLN A 121 27.19 -1.51 -2.42
C GLN A 121 27.39 -2.97 -2.79
N GLY A 122 27.56 -3.24 -4.09
CA GLY A 122 27.77 -4.58 -4.62
C GLY A 122 29.24 -4.98 -4.65
N THR A 123 29.47 -6.28 -4.63
CA THR A 123 30.76 -6.90 -4.98
C THR A 123 31.15 -6.55 -6.43
N LEU A 124 32.47 -6.45 -6.69
CA LEU A 124 33.01 -6.20 -8.03
C LEU A 124 32.62 -7.34 -8.98
#